data_AF-A0A8J4V163-F1
#
_entry.id   AF-A0A8J4V163-F1
#
_cell.length_a   1.000
_cell.length_b   1.000
_cell.length_c   1.000
_cell.angle_alpha   90.00
_cell.angle_beta   90.00
_cell.angle_gamma   90.00
#
_symmetry.space_group_name_H-M   'P 1'
#
loop_
_entity.id
_entity.type
_entity.pdbx_description
1 polymer ?
#
loop_
_entity_poly.entity_id
_entity_poly.type
_entity_poly.pdbx_seq_one_letter_code
_entity_poly.pdbx_strand_id
1 'polypeptide(L)'
;VCLAYNEGSGEFGNCLEAESCKDLHVCESYIRGLCDGSTGCSRCHDIYEPHPLKTLQDNGVPSQLMSILLPIYKSMLAMAGADKFTLISSATAP
;
A
#
# COMPACT_ATOMS: atom_id res chain seq x y z
N VAL A 1 -3.56 4.26 5.42
CA VAL A 1 -4.15 3.69 4.18
C VAL A 1 -5.60 3.40 4.48
N CYS A 2 -6.52 3.79 3.60
CA CYS A 2 -7.96 3.61 3.85
C CYS A 2 -8.32 2.12 3.72
N LEU A 3 -8.81 1.52 4.80
CA LEU A 3 -9.22 0.11 4.82
C LEU A 3 -10.51 -0.08 4.01
N ALA A 4 -11.51 0.76 4.23
CA ALA A 4 -12.80 0.69 3.52
C ALA A 4 -12.62 0.81 2.00
N TYR A 5 -11.68 1.66 1.55
CA TYR A 5 -11.31 1.73 0.13
C TYR A 5 -10.71 0.42 -0.37
N ASN A 6 -9.87 -0.26 0.41
CA ASN A 6 -9.26 -1.52 -0.02
C ASN A 6 -10.22 -2.71 0.00
N GLU A 7 -11.38 -2.55 0.63
CA GLU A 7 -12.46 -3.53 0.67
C GLU A 7 -13.57 -3.23 -0.35
N GLY A 8 -14.40 -4.23 -0.66
CA GLY A 8 -15.53 -4.08 -1.58
C GLY A 8 -15.14 -4.02 -3.06
N SER A 9 -16.02 -3.44 -3.86
CA SER A 9 -15.91 -3.35 -5.33
C SER A 9 -16.20 -1.93 -5.80
N GLY A 10 -15.83 -1.60 -7.04
CA GLY A 10 -16.02 -0.26 -7.61
C GLY A 10 -14.90 0.71 -7.27
N GLU A 11 -15.02 1.93 -7.79
CA GLU A 11 -13.96 2.96 -7.80
C GLU A 11 -13.45 3.29 -6.40
N PHE A 12 -14.35 3.42 -5.42
CA PHE A 12 -14.03 3.77 -4.04
C PHE A 12 -14.10 2.60 -3.06
N GLY A 13 -14.34 1.38 -3.54
CA GLY A 13 -14.60 0.23 -2.67
C GLY A 13 -15.79 0.48 -1.75
N ASN A 14 -15.62 0.21 -0.45
CA ASN A 14 -16.61 0.51 0.59
C ASN A 14 -16.44 1.92 1.21
N CYS A 15 -15.49 2.73 0.74
CA CYS A 15 -15.27 4.07 1.28
C CYS A 15 -16.43 5.01 0.91
N LEU A 16 -17.15 5.51 1.92
CA LEU A 16 -18.30 6.40 1.73
C LEU A 16 -17.90 7.87 1.50
N GLU A 17 -16.69 8.25 1.91
CA GLU A 17 -16.19 9.62 1.80
C GLU A 17 -15.60 9.92 0.41
N ALA A 18 -15.33 8.89 -0.41
CA ALA A 18 -14.79 9.02 -1.77
C ALA A 18 -13.61 10.01 -1.83
N GLU A 19 -13.66 11.01 -2.70
CA GLU A 19 -12.63 12.05 -2.87
C GLU A 19 -12.41 12.95 -1.63
N SER A 20 -13.34 12.94 -0.67
CA SER A 20 -13.21 13.69 0.58
C SER A 20 -12.55 12.88 1.71
N CYS A 21 -12.27 11.59 1.48
CA CYS A 21 -11.65 10.73 2.48
C CYS A 21 -10.26 11.25 2.88
N LYS A 22 -10.01 11.33 4.18
CA LYS A 22 -8.70 11.79 4.69
C LYS A 22 -7.64 10.69 4.69
N ASP A 23 -8.04 9.46 4.41
CA ASP A 23 -7.16 8.31 4.33
C ASP A 23 -6.70 8.04 2.89
N LEU A 24 -5.51 7.44 2.77
CA LEU A 24 -4.86 7.19 1.49
C LEU A 24 -5.60 6.11 0.69
N HIS A 25 -6.17 6.48 -0.47
CA HIS A 25 -6.77 5.58 -1.46
C HIS A 25 -5.72 5.01 -2.41
N VAL A 26 -4.95 4.05 -1.93
CA VAL A 26 -3.98 3.27 -2.71
C VAL A 26 -4.13 1.80 -2.32
N CYS A 27 -3.89 0.90 -3.26
CA CYS A 27 -3.85 -0.53 -3.03
C CYS A 27 -2.86 -0.88 -1.90
N GLU A 28 -3.37 -1.35 -0.76
CA GLU A 28 -2.52 -1.73 0.38
C GLU A 28 -1.59 -2.89 0.02
N SER A 29 -2.11 -3.89 -0.71
CA SER A 29 -1.32 -5.02 -1.20
C SER A 29 -0.18 -4.57 -2.11
N TYR A 30 -0.38 -3.54 -2.92
CA TYR A 30 0.66 -2.99 -3.79
C TYR A 30 1.75 -2.28 -2.99
N ILE A 31 1.35 -1.49 -1.99
CA ILE A 31 2.30 -0.85 -1.07
C ILE A 31 3.13 -1.92 -0.34
N ARG A 32 2.49 -3.04 0.05
CA ARG A 32 3.15 -4.18 0.70
C ARG A 32 3.97 -5.07 -0.23
N GLY A 33 3.91 -4.88 -1.54
CA GLY A 33 4.59 -5.73 -2.53
C GLY A 33 3.92 -7.09 -2.79
N LEU A 34 2.66 -7.26 -2.37
CA LEU A 34 1.84 -8.46 -2.59
C LEU A 34 0.96 -8.36 -3.85
N CYS A 35 0.80 -7.15 -4.39
CA CYS A 35 0.18 -6.89 -5.67
C CYS A 35 1.22 -6.28 -6.62
N ASP A 36 1.27 -6.78 -7.85
CA ASP A 36 2.17 -6.33 -8.91
C ASP A 36 1.61 -5.14 -9.72
N GLY A 37 0.36 -4.76 -9.45
CA GLY A 37 -0.36 -3.69 -10.16
C GLY A 37 -0.78 -4.05 -11.58
N SER A 38 -0.66 -5.31 -12.00
CA SER A 38 -0.86 -5.72 -13.40
C SER A 38 -2.21 -6.36 -13.66
N THR A 39 -2.58 -7.42 -12.93
CA THR A 39 -3.65 -8.31 -13.36
C THR A 39 -4.77 -8.40 -12.32
N GLY A 40 -5.95 -7.88 -12.69
CA GLY A 40 -7.21 -8.07 -11.94
C GLY A 40 -7.37 -7.22 -10.68
N CYS A 41 -6.42 -6.34 -10.36
CA CYS A 41 -6.56 -5.44 -9.22
C CYS A 41 -7.19 -4.11 -9.65
N SER A 42 -8.37 -3.81 -9.11
CA SER A 42 -9.12 -2.58 -9.40
C SER A 42 -8.73 -1.39 -8.52
N ARG A 43 -7.69 -1.53 -7.70
CA ARG A 43 -7.24 -0.49 -6.77
C ARG A 43 -6.18 0.40 -7.40
N CYS A 44 -6.07 1.63 -6.91
CA CYS A 44 -5.12 2.59 -7.41
C CYS A 44 -3.68 2.15 -7.08
N HIS A 45 -2.81 2.17 -8.09
CA HIS A 45 -1.37 1.87 -7.98
C HIS A 45 -0.50 3.10 -8.23
N ASP A 46 -1.12 4.24 -8.56
CA ASP A 46 -0.41 5.49 -8.79
C ASP A 46 -0.55 6.40 -7.57
N ILE A 47 0.57 6.66 -6.91
CA ILE A 47 0.65 7.54 -5.74
C ILE A 47 0.55 9.02 -6.11
N TYR A 48 0.65 9.37 -7.40
CA TYR A 48 0.58 10.75 -7.90
C TYR A 48 -0.83 11.16 -8.36
N GLU A 49 -1.80 10.25 -8.31
CA GLU A 49 -3.20 10.60 -8.53
C GLU A 49 -3.66 11.70 -7.56
N PRO A 50 -4.65 12.54 -7.94
CA PRO A 50 -5.01 13.74 -7.18
C PRO A 50 -5.31 13.48 -5.71
N HIS A 51 -6.05 12.41 -5.41
CA HIS A 51 -6.40 12.05 -4.03
C HIS A 51 -5.19 11.53 -3.24
N PRO A 52 -4.47 10.47 -3.67
CA PRO A 52 -3.25 10.03 -2.98
C PRO A 52 -2.21 11.11 -2.75
N LEU A 53 -1.95 11.96 -3.76
CA LEU A 53 -0.99 13.05 -3.67
C LEU A 53 -1.40 14.06 -2.61
N LYS A 54 -2.65 14.52 -2.65
CA LYS A 54 -3.19 15.46 -1.68
C LYS A 54 -3.16 14.90 -0.27
N THR A 55 -3.63 13.66 -0.07
CA THR A 55 -3.64 13.03 1.24
C THR A 55 -2.24 12.90 1.84
N LEU A 56 -1.23 12.56 1.02
CA LEU A 56 0.16 12.48 1.48
C LEU A 56 0.71 13.86 1.84
N GLN A 57 0.44 14.89 1.03
CA GLN A 57 0.83 16.27 1.31
C GLN A 57 0.18 16.82 2.59
N ASP A 58 -1.11 16.56 2.79
CA ASP A 58 -1.87 16.96 3.98
C ASP A 58 -1.31 16.28 5.25
N ASN A 59 -0.67 15.11 5.11
CA ASN A 59 0.03 14.39 6.18
C ASN A 59 1.53 14.76 6.29
N GLY A 60 1.98 15.81 5.59
CA GLY A 60 3.34 16.35 5.69
C GLY A 60 4.39 15.62 4.85
N VAL A 61 3.98 14.78 3.90
CA VAL A 61 4.90 14.12 2.97
C VAL A 61 5.13 15.03 1.75
N PRO A 62 6.35 15.54 1.53
CA PRO A 62 6.64 16.33 0.34
C PRO A 62 6.64 15.43 -0.91
N SER A 63 6.22 15.98 -2.05
CA SER A 63 6.11 15.25 -3.32
C SER A 63 7.40 14.55 -3.75
N GLN A 64 8.54 15.17 -3.46
CA GLN A 64 9.87 14.63 -3.74
C GLN A 64 10.17 13.32 -2.98
N LEU A 65 9.56 13.13 -1.81
CA LEU A 65 9.76 11.95 -0.96
C LEU A 65 8.82 10.79 -1.37
N MET A 66 7.75 11.08 -2.13
CA MET A 66 6.78 10.08 -2.56
C MET A 66 7.41 9.00 -3.46
N SER A 67 8.32 9.40 -4.35
CA SER A 67 9.09 8.48 -5.20
C SER A 67 9.99 7.52 -4.41
N ILE A 68 10.39 7.92 -3.20
CA ILE A 68 11.32 7.18 -2.34
C ILE A 68 10.57 6.31 -1.32
N LEU A 69 9.41 6.77 -0.86
CA LEU A 69 8.59 6.10 0.15
C LEU A 69 8.20 4.68 -0.25
N LEU A 70 7.71 4.50 -1.48
CA LEU A 70 7.22 3.20 -1.93
C LEU A 70 8.35 2.16 -2.07
N PRO A 71 9.49 2.46 -2.71
CA PRO A 71 10.64 1.56 -2.72
C PRO A 71 11.17 1.24 -1.32
N ILE A 72 11.36 2.26 -0.45
CA ILE A 72 11.88 2.04 0.91
C ILE A 72 10.95 1.13 1.71
N TYR A 73 9.64 1.38 1.67
CA TYR A 73 8.67 0.60 2.40
C TYR A 73 8.65 -0.87 1.92
N LYS A 74 8.73 -1.10 0.60
CA LYS A 74 8.86 -2.44 0.03
C LYS A 74 10.15 -3.13 0.48
N SER A 75 11.29 -2.42 0.49
CA SER A 75 12.56 -2.95 1.00
C SER A 75 12.49 -3.30 2.48
N MET A 76 11.93 -2.43 3.33
CA MET A 76 11.74 -2.71 4.76
C MET A 76 10.87 -3.94 5.01
N LEU A 77 9.78 -4.10 4.25
CA LEU A 77 8.91 -5.26 4.38
C LEU A 77 9.57 -6.55 3.90
N ALA A 78 10.34 -6.51 2.82
CA ALA A 78 11.12 -7.66 2.37
C ALA A 78 12.13 -8.10 3.45
N MET A 79 12.80 -7.13 4.10
CA MET A 79 13.72 -7.39 5.21
C MET A 79 13.00 -7.97 6.44
N ALA A 80 11.88 -7.38 6.86
CA ALA A 80 11.07 -7.90 7.96
C ALA A 80 10.40 -9.26 7.62
N GLY A 81 10.24 -9.55 6.33
CA GLY A 81 9.81 -10.83 5.78
C GLY A 81 10.92 -11.90 5.79
N ALA A 82 12.18 -11.50 5.73
CA ALA A 82 13.32 -12.41 5.83
C ALA A 82 13.49 -12.95 7.27
N ASP A 83 13.24 -12.11 8.28
CA ASP A 83 13.32 -12.52 9.70
C ASP A 83 12.31 -13.62 10.08
N LYS A 84 11.15 -13.66 9.39
CA LYS A 84 10.13 -14.70 9.61
C LYS A 84 10.40 -16.00 8.87
N PHE A 85 11.28 -16.03 7.86
CA PHE A 85 11.69 -17.28 7.20
C PHE A 85 12.68 -18.08 8.06
N THR A 86 13.55 -17.40 8.82
CA THR A 86 14.54 -18.05 9.69
C THR A 86 13.92 -18.77 10.89
N LEU A 87 12.72 -18.36 11.34
CA LEU A 87 12.02 -18.98 12.48
C LEU A 87 11.18 -20.20 12.10
N ILE A 88 10.83 -20.40 10.82
CA ILE A 88 10.07 -21.57 10.35
C ILE A 88 10.99 -22.69 9.86
N SER A 89 12.21 -22.38 9.41
CA SER A 89 13.19 -23.39 8.99
C SER A 89 13.89 -24.11 10.14
N SER A 90 13.63 -23.75 11.39
CA SER A 90 14.18 -24.41 12.59
C SER A 90 13.22 -25.40 13.26
N ALA A 91 12.00 -25.59 12.72
CA ALA A 91 10.98 -26.50 13.27
C ALA A 91 10.85 -27.87 12.56
N THR A 92 11.78 -28.22 11.67
CA THR A 92 11.81 -29.56 11.06
C THR A 92 13.24 -29.97 10.73
N ALA A 93 13.88 -30.67 11.67
CA ALA A 93 14.99 -31.59 11.44
C ALA A 93 14.70 -32.86 12.25
N PRO A 94 15.13 -34.04 11.77
CA PRO A 94 14.49 -35.34 11.99
C PRO A 94 14.54 -35.88 13.42
#